data_AF-A0A1I2KN70-F1
#
_entry.id   AF-A0A1I2KN70-F1
#
_cell.length_a   1.000
_cell.length_b   1.000
_cell.length_c   1.000
_cell.angle_alpha   90.00
_cell.angle_beta   90.00
_cell.angle_gamma   90.00
#
_symmetry.space_group_name_H-M   'P 1'
#
loop_
_entity.id
_entity.type
_entity.pdbx_description
1 polymer ?
#
loop_
_entity_poly.entity_id
_entity_poly.type
_entity_poly.pdbx_seq_one_letter_code
_entity_poly.pdbx_strand_id
1 'polypeptide(L)'
;MPDPSVSPTLDLQLTWRGTFGRVRVFDDRVAAETSYERDALTPVPMETVRGWRIEPCDFDAVCVEFVTPGETYRVLLDTTDEQVAGLALRRALGAPLPSAS
;
A
#
# COMPACT_ATOMS: atom_id res chain seq x y z
N MET A 1 -9.28 -3.07 -17.43
CA MET A 1 -8.01 -2.31 -17.47
C MET A 1 -8.34 -0.87 -17.13
N PRO A 2 -7.73 -0.24 -16.11
CA PRO A 2 -8.07 1.13 -15.74
C PRO A 2 -7.69 2.11 -16.86
N ASP A 3 -8.54 3.12 -17.10
CA ASP A 3 -8.28 4.20 -18.05
C ASP A 3 -7.00 4.98 -17.69
N PRO A 4 -6.03 5.13 -18.61
CA PRO A 4 -4.78 5.84 -18.36
C PRO A 4 -4.96 7.36 -18.17
N SER A 5 -6.17 7.87 -18.45
CA SER A 5 -6.52 9.27 -18.29
C SER A 5 -6.97 9.63 -16.87
N VAL A 6 -7.19 8.65 -15.98
CA VAL A 6 -7.57 8.92 -14.60
C VAL A 6 -6.30 9.09 -13.77
N SER A 7 -5.99 10.34 -13.41
CA SER A 7 -4.89 10.64 -12.49
C SER A 7 -5.24 10.19 -11.07
N PRO A 8 -4.30 9.56 -10.35
CA PRO A 8 -4.50 9.28 -8.94
C PRO A 8 -4.59 10.59 -8.14
N THR A 9 -5.42 10.59 -7.09
CA THR A 9 -5.48 11.68 -6.11
C THR A 9 -4.26 11.67 -5.20
N LEU A 10 -3.65 10.50 -5.00
CA LEU A 10 -2.40 10.33 -4.29
C LEU A 10 -1.57 9.23 -4.97
N ASP A 11 -0.27 9.48 -5.18
CA ASP A 11 0.67 8.53 -5.74
C ASP A 11 1.96 8.59 -4.93
N LEU A 12 2.17 7.57 -4.09
CA LEU A 12 3.33 7.44 -3.23
C LEU A 12 4.19 6.30 -3.72
N GLN A 13 5.49 6.52 -3.82
CA GLN A 13 6.44 5.53 -4.31
C GLN A 13 7.74 5.62 -3.52
N LEU A 14 8.23 4.48 -3.06
CA LEU A 14 9.54 4.34 -2.45
C LEU A 14 10.33 3.25 -3.18
N THR A 15 11.58 3.55 -3.51
CA THR A 15 12.58 2.55 -3.86
C THR A 15 13.70 2.59 -2.83
N TRP A 16 13.80 1.56 -1.99
CA TRP A 16 14.79 1.47 -0.93
C TRP A 16 15.62 0.20 -1.05
N ARG A 17 16.93 0.35 -1.21
CA ARG A 17 17.92 -0.76 -1.34
C ARG A 17 17.53 -1.84 -2.37
N GLY A 18 16.89 -1.44 -3.47
CA GLY A 18 16.45 -2.34 -4.53
C GLY A 18 15.04 -2.92 -4.32
N THR A 19 14.41 -2.65 -3.18
CA THR A 19 13.00 -2.95 -2.94
C THR A 19 12.12 -1.80 -3.41
N PHE A 20 11.04 -2.12 -4.11
CA PHE A 20 10.05 -1.17 -4.59
C PHE A 20 8.74 -1.30 -3.83
N GLY A 21 8.12 -0.17 -3.50
CA GLY A 21 6.75 -0.07 -3.03
C GLY A 21 6.06 1.13 -3.68
N ARG A 22 4.80 0.95 -4.10
CA ARG A 22 3.97 2.04 -4.61
C ARG A 22 2.52 1.87 -4.21
N VAL A 23 1.90 2.95 -3.76
CA VAL A 23 0.47 3.04 -3.46
C VAL A 23 -0.12 4.21 -4.24
N ARG A 24 -1.15 3.91 -5.04
CA ARG A 24 -1.94 4.87 -5.81
C ARG A 24 -3.38 4.85 -5.34
N VAL A 25 -3.87 5.99 -4.90
CA VAL A 25 -5.27 6.17 -4.49
C VAL A 25 -5.99 6.99 -5.55
N PHE A 26 -7.09 6.45 -6.05
CA PHE A 26 -8.03 7.09 -6.96
C PHE A 26 -9.32 7.39 -6.20
N ASP A 27 -10.26 8.09 -6.83
CA ASP A 27 -11.54 8.42 -6.19
C ASP A 27 -12.37 7.16 -5.85
N ASP A 28 -12.32 6.15 -6.73
CA ASP A 28 -13.11 4.92 -6.64
C ASP A 28 -12.32 3.68 -6.19
N ARG A 29 -10.98 3.74 -6.15
CA ARG A 29 -10.15 2.54 -5.96
C ARG A 29 -8.76 2.85 -5.43
N VAL A 30 -8.09 1.79 -4.97
CA VAL A 30 -6.66 1.79 -4.65
C VAL A 30 -5.96 0.81 -5.58
N ALA A 31 -4.73 1.14 -5.99
CA ALA A 31 -3.81 0.21 -6.64
C ALA A 31 -2.49 0.22 -5.89
N ALA A 32 -1.91 -0.94 -5.66
CA ALA A 32 -0.63 -1.06 -4.96
C ALA A 32 0.24 -2.14 -5.59
N GLU A 33 1.56 -1.94 -5.53
CA GLU A 33 2.57 -2.84 -6.08
C GLU A 33 3.77 -2.89 -5.13
N THR A 34 4.37 -4.07 -4.98
CA THR A 34 5.52 -4.28 -4.09
C THR A 34 6.46 -5.34 -4.62
N SER A 35 7.76 -5.15 -4.38
CA SER A 35 8.76 -6.23 -4.47
C SER A 35 9.31 -6.62 -3.10
N TYR A 36 8.79 -6.06 -2.00
CA TYR A 36 9.24 -6.41 -0.65
C TYR A 36 8.80 -7.83 -0.29
N GLU A 37 9.75 -8.66 0.15
CA GLU A 37 9.54 -10.08 0.44
C GLU A 37 8.98 -10.87 -0.77
N ARG A 38 9.25 -10.43 -2.01
CA ARG A 38 8.80 -11.08 -3.24
C ARG A 38 9.95 -11.22 -4.24
N ASP A 39 9.91 -12.27 -5.06
CA ASP A 39 10.94 -12.52 -6.09
C ASP A 39 10.88 -11.54 -7.28
N ALA A 40 9.75 -10.85 -7.46
CA ALA A 40 9.53 -9.88 -8.51
C ALA A 40 8.53 -8.79 -8.07
N LEU A 41 8.46 -7.70 -8.84
CA LEU A 41 7.45 -6.68 -8.67
C LEU A 41 6.06 -7.29 -8.83
N THR A 42 5.28 -7.27 -7.75
CA THR A 42 4.01 -7.98 -7.64
C THR A 42 2.88 -6.97 -7.37
N PRO A 43 1.81 -6.95 -8.18
CA PRO A 43 0.63 -6.16 -7.88
C PRO A 43 -0.14 -6.78 -6.70
N VAL A 44 -0.62 -5.93 -5.80
CA VAL A 44 -1.50 -6.35 -4.70
C VAL A 44 -2.89 -6.64 -5.28
N PRO A 45 -3.48 -7.82 -5.02
CA PRO A 45 -4.82 -8.18 -5.51
C PRO A 45 -5.90 -7.48 -4.70
N MET A 46 -6.08 -6.17 -4.93
CA MET A 46 -6.95 -5.27 -4.15
C MET A 46 -8.40 -5.73 -4.04
N GLU A 47 -8.90 -6.49 -5.03
CA GLU A 47 -10.24 -7.08 -5.03
C GLU A 47 -10.46 -8.14 -3.93
N THR A 48 -9.36 -8.72 -3.42
CA THR A 48 -9.39 -9.75 -2.37
C THR A 48 -9.00 -9.21 -0.98
N VAL A 49 -8.61 -7.94 -0.90
CA VAL A 49 -8.17 -7.30 0.34
C VAL A 49 -9.37 -7.18 1.29
N ARG A 50 -9.21 -7.71 2.51
CA ARG A 50 -10.21 -7.69 3.58
C ARG A 50 -10.00 -6.58 4.59
N GLY A 51 -8.83 -5.95 4.57
CA GLY A 51 -8.49 -4.83 5.43
C GLY A 51 -7.05 -4.40 5.22
N TRP A 52 -6.71 -3.27 5.82
CA TRP A 52 -5.40 -2.65 5.69
C TRP A 52 -4.95 -2.08 7.02
N ARG A 53 -3.64 -1.89 7.20
CA ARG A 53 -3.05 -1.13 8.32
C ARG A 53 -1.68 -0.60 7.93
N ILE A 54 -1.15 0.30 8.73
CA ILE A 54 0.22 0.79 8.57
C ILE A 54 0.97 0.41 9.83
N GLU A 55 2.08 -0.27 9.65
CA GLU A 55 2.97 -0.71 10.72
C GLU A 55 4.38 -0.18 10.46
N PRO A 56 5.20 0.02 11.53
CA PRO A 56 6.63 0.25 11.36
C PRO A 56 7.24 -0.88 10.54
N CYS A 57 8.09 -0.53 9.57
CA CYS A 57 8.86 -1.50 8.79
C CYS A 57 10.35 -1.36 9.10
N ASP A 58 11.22 -1.91 8.25
CA ASP A 58 12.69 -1.70 8.31
C ASP A 58 13.08 -0.26 8.70
N PHE A 59 14.26 -0.07 9.30
CA PHE A 59 14.73 1.25 9.75
C PHE A 59 14.57 2.30 8.64
N ASP A 60 13.79 3.35 8.94
CA ASP A 60 13.42 4.50 8.08
C ASP A 60 12.24 4.29 7.10
N ALA A 61 11.51 3.17 7.16
CA ALA A 61 10.31 2.95 6.35
C ALA A 61 9.09 2.49 7.17
N VAL A 62 7.91 2.70 6.61
CA VAL A 62 6.65 2.11 7.09
C VAL A 62 6.10 1.13 6.06
N CYS A 63 5.34 0.15 6.52
CA CYS A 63 4.72 -0.86 5.68
C CYS A 63 3.21 -0.68 5.70
N VAL A 64 2.64 -0.42 4.53
CA VAL A 64 1.20 -0.58 4.33
C VAL A 64 0.94 -2.06 4.13
N GLU A 65 0.28 -2.68 5.10
CA GLU A 65 -0.13 -4.07 5.04
C GLU A 65 -1.53 -4.16 4.42
N PHE A 66 -1.64 -4.83 3.28
CA PHE A 66 -2.92 -5.23 2.69
C PHE A 66 -3.18 -6.71 2.99
N VAL A 67 -4.19 -6.96 3.82
CA VAL A 67 -4.51 -8.31 4.31
C VAL A 67 -5.50 -8.99 3.38
N THR A 68 -5.12 -10.14 2.83
CA THR A 68 -5.97 -10.99 2.00
C THR A 68 -6.27 -12.31 2.74
N PRO A 69 -7.12 -13.21 2.21
CA PRO A 69 -7.38 -14.50 2.83
C PRO A 69 -6.16 -15.44 2.85
N GLY A 70 -5.26 -15.30 1.87
CA GLY A 70 -4.11 -16.20 1.70
C GLY A 70 -2.83 -15.66 2.32
N GLU A 71 -2.61 -14.35 2.25
CA GLU A 71 -1.39 -13.71 2.71
C GLU A 71 -1.57 -12.20 2.98
N THR A 72 -0.56 -11.59 3.58
CA THR A 72 -0.44 -10.14 3.71
C THR A 72 0.58 -9.62 2.73
N TYR A 73 0.19 -8.63 1.93
CA TYR A 73 1.09 -7.89 1.06
C TYR A 73 1.60 -6.65 1.81
N ARG A 74 2.92 -6.51 1.93
CA ARG A 74 3.54 -5.36 2.56
C ARG A 74 4.12 -4.44 1.49
N VAL A 75 3.68 -3.19 1.49
CA VAL A 75 4.16 -2.16 0.57
C VAL A 75 4.95 -1.13 1.37
N LEU A 76 6.25 -1.05 1.09
CA LEU A 76 7.12 -0.06 1.72
C LEU A 76 6.75 1.35 1.25
N LEU A 77 6.63 2.26 2.21
CA LEU A 77 6.53 3.71 2.01
C LEU A 77 7.54 4.43 2.90
N ASP A 78 7.85 5.66 2.53
CA ASP A 78 8.68 6.52 3.36
C ASP A 78 7.93 6.84 4.67
N THR A 79 8.65 6.95 5.78
CA THR A 79 8.05 7.27 7.07
C THR A 79 7.35 8.64 7.05
N THR A 80 7.84 9.58 6.25
CA THR A 80 7.22 10.90 6.09
C THR A 80 5.85 10.85 5.40
N ASP A 81 5.57 9.78 4.65
CA ASP A 81 4.31 9.58 3.93
C ASP A 81 3.23 8.89 4.78
N GLU A 82 3.56 8.39 5.97
CA GLU A 82 2.64 7.60 6.82
C GLU A 82 1.28 8.28 7.02
N GLN A 83 1.30 9.56 7.39
CA GLN A 83 0.08 10.31 7.72
C GLN A 83 -0.81 10.52 6.49
N VAL A 84 -0.21 10.88 5.34
CA VAL A 84 -0.96 11.13 4.10
C VAL A 84 -1.48 9.83 3.51
N ALA A 85 -0.69 8.75 3.57
CA ALA A 85 -1.11 7.41 3.19
C ALA A 85 -2.30 6.95 4.05
N GLY A 86 -2.18 7.08 5.37
CA GLY A 86 -3.23 6.70 6.32
C GLY A 86 -4.55 7.45 6.07
N LEU A 87 -4.50 8.76 5.79
CA LEU A 87 -5.70 9.53 5.48
C LEU A 87 -6.36 9.08 4.16
N ALA A 88 -5.56 8.91 3.10
CA ALA A 88 -6.07 8.53 1.79
C ALA A 88 -6.64 7.11 1.78
N LEU A 89 -5.95 6.16 2.40
CA LEU A 89 -6.42 4.78 2.55
C LEU A 89 -7.68 4.71 3.42
N ARG A 90 -7.76 5.52 4.49
CA ARG A 90 -8.98 5.57 5.31
C ARG A 90 -10.19 6.05 4.52
N ARG A 91 -10.00 7.03 3.65
CA ARG A 91 -11.06 7.54 2.77
C ARG A 91 -11.47 6.49 1.73
N ALA A 92 -10.52 5.77 1.15
CA ALA A 92 -10.78 4.84 0.04
C ALA A 92 -11.23 3.44 0.50
N LEU A 93 -10.69 2.92 1.60
CA LEU A 93 -10.86 1.54 2.06
C LEU A 93 -11.57 1.43 3.42
N GLY A 94 -11.89 2.56 4.07
CA GLY A 94 -12.47 2.59 5.42
C GLY A 94 -11.42 2.49 6.52
N ALA A 95 -11.87 2.28 7.77
CA ALA A 95 -10.99 2.28 8.93
C ALA A 95 -9.90 1.18 8.84
N PRO A 96 -8.67 1.45 9.30
CA PRO A 96 -7.63 0.42 9.34
C PRO A 96 -8.00 -0.68 10.34
N LEU A 97 -7.44 -1.87 10.09
CA LEU A 97 -7.38 -2.95 11.05
C LEU A 97 -6.53 -2.52 12.27
N PRO A 98 -6.74 -3.14 13.44
CA PRO A 98 -5.80 -2.98 14.55
C PRO A 98 -4.41 -3.47 14.15
N SER A 99 -3.39 -2.88 14.79
CA SER A 99 -2.00 -3.30 14.64
C SER A 99 -1.82 -4.79 14.87
N ALA A 100 -0.86 -5.38 14.16
CA ALA A 100 -0.50 -6.77 14.38
C ALA A 100 0.09 -6.87 15.80
N SER A 101 -0.54 -7.64 16.68
CA SER A 101 -0.08 -7.85 18.06
C SER A 101 1.21 -8.66 18.13
#